data_AF-A0A1Y5K8U0-F1
#
_entry.id   AF-A0A1Y5K8U0-F1
#
_cell.length_a   1.000
_cell.length_b   1.000
_cell.length_c   1.000
_cell.angle_alpha   90.00
_cell.angle_beta   90.00
_cell.angle_gamma   90.00
#
_symmetry.space_group_name_H-M   'P 1'
#
loop_
_entity.id
_entity.type
_entity.pdbx_description
1 polymer ?
#
loop_
_entity_poly.entity_id
_entity_poly.type
_entity_poly.pdbx_seq_one_letter_code
_entity_poly.pdbx_strand_id
1 'polypeptide(L)'
;MTTKVGQAEVYRKINWRLLIAALLAVGAIATLWLYSNRSDAIYERVMSRQGYDTTLIKEGISTTFLLKPEWIPERVGEENMLNLVLEKKFNTTILLESVTKQNNDIYVQLNAIPSMSLRAGRYLTTSLILDNGSFTTSGAVERWQVTDNSGRDLLIGGYGSSEGPSNMAGVSFDIANEDVLKEGVTISYAGHNLYGYRQHDSGLMASAWLPFSGIAVLIVLFLLYRRREEEERGLGWNLAGYTLLGCFTFSINTIKLPLGFLVYLLFFRKSVPNARIKRNAALLGLTIYATGLLWPAISEEVGWRERDVRMEAIPYEALGMEGIWRSVLAETSVTDQAKISSFELVRTREGDVLKAEFRLVDRVNDEFVFSEVAYDGEGERIKYSPRGSSDTWLQYNEGMYAALFFERFEKLRMLDWRPSGDDAYVMLKLLDDRPVQYAIKDAVKFKVDEAGIHPVANDQLPVQGMLFTVGGAPVQDPSSWAGWTDYLFNVSN
;
A
#
# COMPACT_ATOMS: atom_id res chain seq x y z
N MET A 1 -23.34 71.86 -29.65
CA MET A 1 -22.25 71.07 -30.28
C MET A 1 -20.96 71.41 -29.56
N THR A 2 -20.48 70.47 -28.73
CA THR A 2 -19.20 70.36 -27.98
C THR A 2 -19.54 69.55 -26.71
N THR A 3 -18.84 68.53 -26.24
CA THR A 3 -17.68 67.74 -26.66
C THR A 3 -17.75 66.48 -25.80
N LYS A 4 -18.02 65.30 -26.40
CA LYS A 4 -17.80 63.98 -25.76
C LYS A 4 -16.69 63.29 -26.56
N VAL A 5 -15.45 63.71 -26.33
CA VAL A 5 -14.25 63.01 -26.81
C VAL A 5 -13.33 62.91 -25.61
N GLY A 6 -13.15 61.68 -25.11
CA GLY A 6 -12.33 61.40 -23.94
C GLY A 6 -12.72 60.13 -23.18
N GLN A 7 -13.14 59.07 -23.88
CA GLN A 7 -13.32 57.73 -23.31
C GLN A 7 -12.34 56.70 -23.92
N ALA A 8 -11.22 57.17 -24.46
CA ALA A 8 -10.18 56.31 -25.01
C ALA A 8 -8.97 56.23 -24.07
N GLU A 9 -8.56 54.98 -23.80
CA GLU A 9 -7.25 54.56 -23.31
C GLU A 9 -6.87 54.82 -21.84
N VAL A 10 -7.57 54.16 -20.91
CA VAL A 10 -6.95 53.70 -19.66
C VAL A 10 -6.80 52.19 -19.69
N TYR A 11 -6.22 51.65 -20.76
CA TYR A 11 -5.65 50.30 -20.76
C TYR A 11 -4.32 50.35 -20.01
N ARG A 12 -4.39 50.44 -18.68
CA ARG A 12 -3.24 50.45 -17.79
C ARG A 12 -2.40 49.19 -18.02
N LYS A 13 -1.17 49.37 -18.55
CA LYS A 13 -0.18 48.32 -18.85
C LYS A 13 -0.24 47.23 -17.78
N ILE A 14 -0.58 46.02 -18.22
CA ILE A 14 -0.50 44.82 -17.40
C ILE A 14 0.91 44.80 -16.81
N ASN A 15 1.03 44.76 -15.48
CA ASN A 15 2.34 44.61 -14.84
C ASN A 15 2.73 43.14 -14.93
N TRP A 16 3.04 42.70 -16.14
CA TRP A 16 3.32 41.31 -16.53
C TRP A 16 4.37 40.66 -15.63
N ARG A 17 5.27 41.47 -15.06
CA ARG A 17 6.29 41.03 -14.09
C ARG A 17 5.70 40.31 -12.87
N LEU A 18 4.60 40.79 -12.30
CA LEU A 18 3.99 40.16 -11.12
C LEU A 18 3.28 38.85 -11.47
N LEU A 19 2.63 38.79 -12.62
CA LEU A 19 1.95 37.57 -13.08
C LEU A 19 2.95 36.49 -13.48
N ILE A 20 4.05 36.89 -14.15
CA ILE A 20 5.18 35.99 -14.45
C ILE A 20 5.80 35.49 -13.15
N ALA A 21 6.05 36.35 -12.16
CA ALA A 21 6.60 35.93 -10.87
C ALA A 21 5.69 34.92 -10.13
N ALA A 22 4.37 35.15 -10.13
CA ALA A 22 3.41 34.21 -9.54
C ALA A 22 3.39 32.85 -10.27
N LEU A 23 3.41 32.86 -11.61
CA LEU A 23 3.50 31.63 -12.41
C LEU A 23 4.81 30.88 -12.18
N LEU A 24 5.94 31.59 -12.09
CA LEU A 24 7.23 30.99 -11.76
C LEU A 24 7.23 30.37 -10.35
N ALA A 25 6.61 31.02 -9.37
CA ALA A 25 6.47 30.48 -8.02
C ALA A 25 5.60 29.21 -8.01
N VAL A 26 4.47 29.19 -8.72
CA VAL A 26 3.64 27.98 -8.90
C VAL A 26 4.44 26.87 -9.57
N GLY A 27 5.17 27.20 -10.65
CA GLY A 27 6.02 26.25 -11.37
C GLY A 27 7.12 25.66 -10.48
N ALA A 28 7.76 26.48 -9.64
CA ALA A 28 8.76 26.04 -8.68
C ALA A 28 8.16 25.11 -7.61
N ILE A 29 7.00 25.46 -7.03
CA ILE A 29 6.30 24.62 -6.05
C ILE A 29 5.87 23.29 -6.68
N ALA A 30 5.29 23.31 -7.87
CA ALA A 30 4.91 22.10 -8.59
C ALA A 30 6.13 21.22 -8.92
N THR A 31 7.25 21.83 -9.32
CA THR A 31 8.50 21.11 -9.61
C THR A 31 9.09 20.47 -8.35
N LEU A 32 9.11 21.20 -7.24
CA LEU A 32 9.55 20.68 -5.94
C LEU A 32 8.66 19.53 -5.46
N TRP A 33 7.34 19.66 -5.65
CA TRP A 33 6.39 18.59 -5.33
C TRP A 33 6.57 17.36 -6.22
N LEU A 34 6.76 17.54 -7.53
CA LEU A 34 7.06 16.42 -8.43
C LEU A 34 8.41 15.78 -8.10
N TYR A 35 9.41 16.57 -7.71
CA TYR A 35 10.72 16.08 -7.28
C TYR A 35 10.62 15.27 -5.99
N SER A 36 9.90 15.76 -4.98
CA SER A 36 9.72 15.06 -3.71
C SER A 36 8.91 13.79 -3.85
N ASN A 37 8.06 13.68 -4.88
CA ASN A 37 7.21 12.50 -5.12
C ASN A 37 7.71 11.59 -6.26
N ARG A 38 9.00 11.69 -6.61
CA ARG A 38 9.64 10.67 -7.48
C ARG A 38 9.79 9.35 -6.73
N SER A 39 9.84 8.25 -7.48
CA SER A 39 10.00 6.89 -6.93
C SER A 39 11.16 6.81 -5.94
N ASP A 40 12.36 7.27 -6.32
CA ASP A 40 13.56 7.19 -5.50
C ASP A 40 13.44 8.02 -4.20
N ALA A 41 12.83 9.20 -4.27
CA ALA A 41 12.59 10.04 -3.10
C ALA A 41 11.55 9.44 -2.15
N ILE A 42 10.56 8.73 -2.69
CA ILE A 42 9.61 7.94 -1.88
C ILE A 42 10.34 6.75 -1.25
N TYR A 43 11.16 6.04 -2.03
CA TYR A 43 11.96 4.91 -1.57
C TYR A 43 12.86 5.29 -0.39
N GLU A 44 13.62 6.38 -0.50
CA GLU A 44 14.46 6.89 0.61
C GLU A 44 13.65 7.19 1.87
N ARG A 45 12.46 7.80 1.74
CA ARG A 45 11.58 8.07 2.89
C ARG A 45 10.99 6.80 3.48
N VAL A 46 10.63 5.82 2.65
CA VAL A 46 10.12 4.52 3.10
C VAL A 46 11.22 3.77 3.87
N MET A 47 12.43 3.70 3.31
CA MET A 47 13.59 3.06 3.95
C MET A 47 13.98 3.73 5.26
N SER A 48 13.85 5.06 5.36
CA SER A 48 14.10 5.83 6.59
C SER A 48 12.86 5.99 7.49
N ARG A 49 11.73 5.35 7.15
CA ARG A 49 10.43 5.44 7.84
C ARG A 49 9.92 6.88 8.07
N GLN A 50 10.29 7.81 7.18
CA GLN A 50 9.89 9.21 7.25
C GLN A 50 8.48 9.43 6.67
N GLY A 51 7.47 9.30 7.53
CA GLY A 51 6.07 9.46 7.16
C GLY A 51 5.46 8.23 6.48
N TYR A 52 6.11 7.06 6.63
CA TYR A 52 5.64 5.78 6.12
C TYR A 52 5.80 4.70 7.18
N ASP A 53 4.77 3.86 7.28
CA ASP A 53 4.85 2.57 7.94
C ASP A 53 5.41 1.55 6.95
N THR A 54 6.24 0.63 7.44
CA THR A 54 6.82 -0.47 6.68
C THR A 54 6.54 -1.78 7.39
N THR A 55 6.24 -2.82 6.61
CA THR A 55 5.93 -4.15 7.13
C THR A 55 6.68 -5.19 6.29
N LEU A 56 7.49 -6.01 6.95
CA LEU A 56 8.14 -7.16 6.31
C LEU A 56 7.07 -8.23 6.02
N ILE A 57 6.84 -8.49 4.74
CA ILE A 57 5.86 -9.47 4.27
C ILE A 57 6.51 -10.86 4.21
N LYS A 58 7.64 -10.97 3.50
CA LYS A 58 8.36 -12.24 3.33
C LYS A 58 9.84 -12.02 3.05
N GLU A 59 10.68 -12.84 3.65
CA GLU A 59 12.11 -12.90 3.33
C GLU A 59 12.38 -13.93 2.23
N GLY A 60 13.50 -13.74 1.53
CA GLY A 60 14.04 -14.75 0.63
C GLY A 60 13.28 -14.94 -0.68
N ILE A 61 12.68 -13.86 -1.20
CA ILE A 61 12.10 -13.88 -2.54
C ILE A 61 13.22 -14.12 -3.55
N SER A 62 13.11 -15.20 -4.31
CA SER A 62 14.14 -15.65 -5.24
C SER A 62 13.97 -15.09 -6.64
N THR A 63 15.09 -14.85 -7.32
CA THR A 63 15.16 -14.53 -8.75
C THR A 63 16.15 -15.48 -9.39
N THR A 64 15.72 -16.18 -10.44
CA THR A 64 16.55 -17.18 -11.13
C THR A 64 16.69 -16.82 -12.61
N PHE A 65 17.90 -16.91 -13.14
CA PHE A 65 18.18 -16.63 -14.55
C PHE A 65 19.36 -17.46 -15.07
N LEU A 66 19.40 -17.64 -16.38
CA LEU A 66 20.52 -18.27 -17.08
C LEU A 66 21.52 -17.20 -17.50
N LEU A 67 22.72 -17.20 -16.91
CA LEU A 67 23.86 -16.40 -17.34
C LEU A 67 24.38 -16.95 -18.67
N LYS A 68 24.26 -16.16 -19.73
CA LYS A 68 24.69 -16.57 -21.08
C LYS A 68 26.18 -16.29 -21.30
N PRO A 69 26.88 -17.13 -22.09
CA PRO A 69 28.30 -16.94 -22.38
C PRO A 69 28.62 -15.57 -22.98
N GLU A 70 27.77 -15.05 -23.87
CA GLU A 70 27.97 -13.77 -24.55
C GLU A 70 27.87 -12.54 -23.63
N TRP A 71 27.40 -12.71 -22.39
CA TRP A 71 27.34 -11.63 -21.39
C TRP A 71 28.65 -11.50 -20.61
N ILE A 72 29.49 -12.52 -20.64
CA ILE A 72 30.76 -12.57 -19.93
C ILE A 72 31.83 -11.86 -20.78
N PRO A 73 32.57 -10.89 -20.22
CA PRO A 73 33.65 -10.21 -20.94
C PRO A 73 34.75 -11.17 -21.42
N GLU A 74 35.33 -10.90 -22.59
CA GLU A 74 36.43 -11.74 -23.11
C GLU A 74 37.72 -11.54 -22.30
N ARG A 75 37.97 -10.31 -21.85
CA ARG A 75 39.22 -9.93 -21.20
C ARG A 75 39.08 -9.87 -19.69
N VAL A 76 40.11 -10.36 -19.01
CA VAL A 76 40.25 -10.21 -17.56
C VAL A 76 40.39 -8.73 -17.20
N GLY A 77 39.63 -8.30 -16.19
CA GLY A 77 39.53 -6.91 -15.73
C GLY A 77 38.49 -6.07 -16.48
N GLU A 78 37.78 -6.64 -17.45
CA GLU A 78 36.71 -5.96 -18.18
C GLU A 78 35.35 -6.18 -17.49
N GLU A 79 34.49 -5.17 -17.56
CA GLU A 79 33.12 -5.16 -17.06
C GLU A 79 32.15 -4.90 -18.21
N ASN A 80 31.17 -5.78 -18.37
CA ASN A 80 30.05 -5.57 -19.29
C ASN A 80 28.88 -4.97 -18.51
N MET A 81 28.56 -3.70 -18.77
CA MET A 81 27.34 -3.04 -18.25
C MET A 81 26.14 -3.46 -19.10
N LEU A 82 25.33 -4.36 -18.56
CA LEU A 82 24.24 -5.03 -19.30
C LEU A 82 22.91 -4.32 -19.12
N ASN A 83 22.57 -3.94 -17.88
CA ASN A 83 21.25 -3.39 -17.50
C ASN A 83 20.07 -4.21 -18.05
N LEU A 84 20.22 -5.54 -18.08
CA LEU A 84 19.23 -6.45 -18.63
C LEU A 84 18.11 -6.68 -17.61
N VAL A 85 16.86 -6.44 -18.00
CA VAL A 85 15.70 -6.75 -17.17
C VAL A 85 15.54 -8.26 -17.10
N LEU A 86 15.76 -8.83 -15.90
CA LEU A 86 15.55 -10.25 -15.63
C LEU A 86 14.07 -10.53 -15.33
N GLU A 87 13.50 -9.73 -14.43
CA GLU A 87 12.13 -9.92 -13.96
C GLU A 87 11.52 -8.59 -13.47
N LYS A 88 10.20 -8.50 -13.50
CA LYS A 88 9.43 -7.44 -12.84
C LYS A 88 8.41 -8.06 -11.92
N LYS A 89 8.51 -7.81 -10.63
CA LYS A 89 7.56 -8.28 -9.62
C LYS A 89 7.51 -7.35 -8.42
N PHE A 90 6.36 -7.28 -7.75
CA PHE A 90 6.14 -6.45 -6.57
C PHE A 90 6.58 -4.99 -6.77
N ASN A 91 6.13 -4.35 -7.85
CA ASN A 91 6.59 -3.03 -8.29
C ASN A 91 8.12 -2.84 -8.31
N THR A 92 8.89 -3.90 -8.54
CA THR A 92 10.35 -3.84 -8.57
C THR A 92 10.85 -4.45 -9.86
N THR A 93 11.75 -3.73 -10.53
CA THR A 93 12.46 -4.24 -11.72
C THR A 93 13.81 -4.78 -11.27
N ILE A 94 14.05 -6.07 -11.51
CA ILE A 94 15.31 -6.73 -11.17
C ILE A 94 16.17 -6.75 -12.43
N LEU A 95 17.35 -6.15 -12.34
CA LEU A 95 18.30 -6.03 -13.42
C LEU A 95 19.51 -6.92 -13.16
N LEU A 96 20.02 -7.54 -14.21
CA LEU A 96 21.43 -7.90 -14.31
C LEU A 96 22.17 -6.63 -14.73
N GLU A 97 22.78 -5.96 -13.76
CA GLU A 97 23.43 -4.66 -13.95
C GLU A 97 24.75 -4.83 -14.70
N SER A 98 25.63 -5.70 -14.20
CA SER A 98 26.91 -5.98 -14.84
C SER A 98 27.45 -7.40 -14.59
N VAL A 99 28.37 -7.80 -15.47
CA VAL A 99 29.17 -9.01 -15.34
C VAL A 99 30.63 -8.64 -15.58
N THR A 100 31.50 -9.00 -14.64
CA THR A 100 32.92 -8.68 -14.66
C THR A 100 33.74 -9.96 -14.64
N LYS A 101 34.66 -10.12 -15.58
CA LYS A 101 35.62 -11.24 -15.57
C LYS A 101 36.87 -10.79 -14.81
N GLN A 102 37.18 -11.37 -13.66
CA GLN A 102 38.43 -11.11 -12.96
C GLN A 102 39.44 -12.23 -13.28
N ASN A 103 40.57 -12.27 -12.58
CA ASN A 103 41.66 -13.21 -12.88
C ASN A 103 41.19 -14.68 -12.82
N ASN A 104 40.46 -15.05 -11.77
CA ASN A 104 40.05 -16.42 -11.51
C ASN A 104 38.54 -16.59 -11.33
N ASP A 105 37.77 -15.51 -11.23
CA ASP A 105 36.32 -15.57 -10.98
C ASP A 105 35.54 -14.66 -11.94
N ILE A 106 34.23 -14.95 -12.04
CA ILE A 106 33.25 -14.04 -12.62
C ILE A 106 32.51 -13.42 -11.46
N TYR A 107 32.38 -12.10 -11.49
CA TYR A 107 31.49 -11.35 -10.61
C TYR A 107 30.23 -10.94 -11.36
N VAL A 108 29.07 -11.27 -10.80
CA VAL A 108 27.75 -10.96 -11.32
C VAL A 108 27.06 -10.00 -10.37
N GLN A 109 26.55 -8.89 -10.88
CA GLN A 109 25.85 -7.88 -10.08
C GLN A 109 24.39 -7.75 -10.49
N LEU A 110 23.51 -7.89 -9.50
CA LEU A 110 22.08 -7.63 -9.59
C LEU A 110 21.74 -6.30 -8.94
N ASN A 111 20.71 -5.65 -9.49
CA ASN A 111 20.16 -4.42 -8.93
C ASN A 111 18.63 -4.48 -8.97
N ALA A 112 18.00 -4.31 -7.81
CA ALA A 112 16.54 -4.26 -7.70
C ALA A 112 16.07 -2.81 -7.56
N ILE A 113 15.37 -2.31 -8.58
CA ILE A 113 14.92 -0.91 -8.68
C ILE A 113 13.41 -0.83 -8.38
N PRO A 114 13.01 -0.32 -7.19
CA PRO A 114 11.61 -0.15 -6.84
C PRO A 114 10.93 0.98 -7.62
N SER A 115 9.70 0.73 -8.05
CA SER A 115 8.77 1.68 -8.66
C SER A 115 7.71 2.07 -7.63
N MET A 116 8.08 2.99 -6.76
CA MET A 116 7.27 3.38 -5.60
C MET A 116 6.07 4.23 -6.00
N SER A 117 4.92 3.90 -5.42
CA SER A 117 3.71 4.71 -5.40
C SER A 117 3.74 5.65 -4.19
N LEU A 118 3.05 6.79 -4.29
CA LEU A 118 3.07 7.79 -3.21
C LEU A 118 2.40 7.32 -1.92
N ARG A 119 1.34 6.51 -2.01
CA ARG A 119 0.46 6.23 -0.86
C ARG A 119 0.73 4.90 -0.20
N ALA A 120 0.85 3.84 -0.99
CA ALA A 120 1.09 2.50 -0.49
C ALA A 120 1.57 1.61 -1.62
N GLY A 121 2.21 0.50 -1.27
CA GLY A 121 2.56 -0.53 -2.23
C GLY A 121 3.52 -1.54 -1.63
N ARG A 122 4.13 -2.32 -2.53
CA ARG A 122 5.16 -3.30 -2.20
C ARG A 122 6.43 -3.03 -2.98
N TYR A 123 7.55 -3.49 -2.44
CA TYR A 123 8.83 -3.47 -3.11
C TYR A 123 9.76 -4.58 -2.58
N LEU A 124 10.72 -4.96 -3.42
CA LEU A 124 11.82 -5.81 -3.03
C LEU A 124 13.04 -4.97 -2.65
N THR A 125 13.71 -5.35 -1.58
CA THR A 125 14.99 -4.78 -1.16
C THR A 125 15.91 -5.88 -0.65
N THR A 126 17.21 -5.72 -0.78
CA THR A 126 18.20 -6.63 -0.16
C THR A 126 18.43 -6.32 1.32
N SER A 127 17.88 -5.20 1.80
CA SER A 127 18.03 -4.74 3.18
C SER A 127 16.92 -5.29 4.09
N LEU A 128 17.27 -5.51 5.36
CA LEU A 128 16.34 -5.74 6.45
C LEU A 128 16.18 -4.43 7.24
N ILE A 129 14.99 -3.84 7.20
CA ILE A 129 14.63 -2.62 7.93
C ILE A 129 14.32 -3.01 9.37
N LEU A 130 15.07 -2.44 10.31
CA LEU A 130 14.91 -2.64 11.74
C LEU A 130 13.88 -1.65 12.32
N ASP A 131 13.35 -1.98 13.50
CA ASP A 131 12.31 -1.17 14.15
C ASP A 131 12.72 0.28 14.42
N ASN A 132 14.01 0.51 14.68
CA ASN A 132 14.58 1.83 14.91
C ASN A 132 14.78 2.66 13.61
N GLY A 133 14.39 2.15 12.45
CA GLY A 133 14.55 2.80 11.14
C GLY A 133 15.96 2.70 10.55
N SER A 134 16.91 2.06 11.23
CA SER A 134 18.15 1.61 10.58
C SER A 134 17.90 0.36 9.75
N PHE A 135 18.81 0.04 8.84
CA PHE A 135 18.73 -1.17 8.05
C PHE A 135 20.05 -1.94 8.12
N THR A 136 19.95 -3.25 7.96
CA THR A 136 21.11 -4.14 7.82
C THR A 136 21.01 -4.88 6.49
N THR A 137 22.16 -5.24 5.94
CA THR A 137 22.23 -6.12 4.77
C THR A 137 21.91 -7.54 5.20
N SER A 138 21.22 -8.26 4.33
CA SER A 138 20.69 -9.57 4.67
C SER A 138 21.76 -10.65 4.78
N GLY A 139 22.96 -10.36 4.26
CA GLY A 139 24.27 -10.83 4.75
C GLY A 139 24.55 -12.32 4.64
N ALA A 140 23.59 -13.13 4.22
CA ALA A 140 23.71 -14.58 4.24
C ALA A 140 24.21 -15.13 2.91
N VAL A 141 25.38 -15.75 3.01
CA VAL A 141 25.90 -16.88 2.23
C VAL A 141 24.89 -17.65 1.38
N GLU A 142 23.91 -18.13 2.12
CA GLU A 142 22.99 -19.17 1.71
C GLU A 142 21.91 -18.67 0.73
N ARG A 143 21.99 -17.40 0.32
CA ARG A 143 21.03 -16.76 -0.60
C ARG A 143 21.41 -16.95 -2.07
N TRP A 144 22.63 -17.36 -2.39
CA TRP A 144 23.07 -17.59 -3.76
C TRP A 144 23.16 -19.08 -4.07
N GLN A 145 22.69 -19.46 -5.25
CA GLN A 145 22.91 -20.78 -5.83
C GLN A 145 23.36 -20.59 -7.27
N VAL A 146 24.52 -21.17 -7.61
CA VAL A 146 25.10 -21.08 -8.95
C VAL A 146 25.36 -22.50 -9.43
N THR A 147 24.67 -22.93 -10.47
CA THR A 147 24.73 -24.31 -10.96
C THR A 147 25.03 -24.36 -12.44
N ASP A 148 25.84 -25.35 -12.85
CA ASP A 148 25.99 -25.68 -14.25
C ASP A 148 24.76 -26.43 -14.80
N ASN A 149 24.76 -26.73 -16.10
CA ASN A 149 23.67 -27.46 -16.75
C ASN A 149 23.45 -28.89 -16.23
N SER A 150 24.42 -29.46 -15.49
CA SER A 150 24.27 -30.75 -14.83
C SER A 150 23.66 -30.65 -13.43
N GLY A 151 23.41 -29.42 -12.95
CA GLY A 151 22.93 -29.12 -11.60
C GLY A 151 24.04 -29.15 -10.54
N ARG A 152 25.31 -29.21 -10.94
CA ARG A 152 26.43 -29.17 -10.00
C ARG A 152 26.64 -27.74 -9.52
N ASP A 153 26.72 -27.59 -8.19
CA ASP A 153 26.97 -26.31 -7.52
C ASP A 153 28.41 -25.83 -7.76
N LEU A 154 28.54 -24.62 -8.30
CA LEU A 154 29.79 -23.96 -8.63
C LEU A 154 30.33 -23.10 -7.47
N LEU A 155 29.57 -22.92 -6.39
CA LEU A 155 30.00 -22.16 -5.21
C LEU A 155 30.91 -22.97 -4.27
N ILE A 156 31.06 -24.28 -4.46
CA ILE A 156 31.87 -25.18 -3.61
C ILE A 156 33.37 -24.80 -3.63
N GLY A 157 33.86 -24.14 -4.69
CA GLY A 157 35.26 -23.76 -4.88
C GLY A 157 35.73 -22.49 -4.15
N GLY A 158 34.83 -21.84 -3.40
CA GLY A 158 35.06 -20.50 -2.83
C GLY A 158 34.36 -19.43 -3.67
N TYR A 159 33.70 -18.51 -2.99
CA TYR A 159 32.94 -17.43 -3.61
C TYR A 159 33.05 -16.15 -2.76
N GLY A 160 32.78 -15.01 -3.39
CA GLY A 160 32.53 -13.75 -2.71
C GLY A 160 31.06 -13.36 -2.86
N SER A 161 30.49 -12.70 -1.85
CA SER A 161 29.20 -12.03 -1.99
C SER A 161 29.29 -10.60 -1.48
N SER A 162 28.63 -9.69 -2.18
CA SER A 162 28.53 -8.29 -1.78
C SER A 162 27.06 -7.87 -1.76
N GLU A 163 26.73 -6.99 -0.82
CA GLU A 163 25.49 -6.23 -0.88
C GLU A 163 25.90 -4.75 -0.85
N GLY A 164 25.53 -4.03 -1.91
CA GLY A 164 25.90 -2.64 -2.12
C GLY A 164 24.81 -1.67 -1.69
N PRO A 165 25.11 -0.36 -1.66
CA PRO A 165 24.06 0.66 -1.56
C PRO A 165 23.04 0.48 -2.70
N SER A 166 21.81 0.96 -2.51
CA SER A 166 20.77 0.97 -3.55
C SER A 166 20.26 -0.41 -4.02
N ASN A 167 20.08 -1.38 -3.11
CA ASN A 167 19.55 -2.73 -3.40
C ASN A 167 20.39 -3.55 -4.39
N MET A 168 21.70 -3.32 -4.40
CA MET A 168 22.64 -4.10 -5.19
C MET A 168 23.01 -5.39 -4.45
N ALA A 169 23.08 -6.49 -5.17
CA ALA A 169 23.61 -7.76 -4.68
C ALA A 169 24.57 -8.35 -5.71
N GLY A 170 25.74 -8.80 -5.27
CA GLY A 170 26.74 -9.39 -6.14
C GLY A 170 27.19 -10.76 -5.63
N VAL A 171 27.57 -11.62 -6.57
CA VAL A 171 28.24 -12.89 -6.30
C VAL A 171 29.45 -13.03 -7.21
N SER A 172 30.59 -13.46 -6.67
CA SER A 172 31.72 -13.93 -7.45
C SER A 172 31.95 -15.42 -7.24
N PHE A 173 32.23 -16.16 -8.30
CA PHE A 173 32.47 -17.61 -8.24
C PHE A 173 33.60 -18.03 -9.19
N ASP A 174 34.39 -19.00 -8.76
CA ASP A 174 35.57 -19.50 -9.48
C ASP A 174 35.17 -20.14 -10.82
N ILE A 175 36.00 -19.88 -11.83
CA ILE A 175 35.90 -20.45 -13.17
C ILE A 175 37.09 -21.38 -13.38
N ALA A 176 37.19 -22.42 -12.55
CA ALA A 176 38.22 -23.42 -12.74
C ALA A 176 38.08 -24.17 -14.09
N ASN A 177 36.94 -24.04 -14.78
CA ASN A 177 36.67 -24.71 -16.05
C ASN A 177 35.86 -23.82 -17.02
N GLU A 178 36.54 -23.15 -17.95
CA GLU A 178 35.91 -22.28 -18.96
C GLU A 178 34.87 -23.00 -19.84
N ASP A 179 34.94 -24.33 -19.97
CA ASP A 179 33.96 -25.09 -20.76
C ASP A 179 32.57 -25.06 -20.13
N VAL A 180 32.47 -24.97 -18.80
CA VAL A 180 31.19 -24.85 -18.09
C VAL A 180 30.48 -23.56 -18.47
N LEU A 181 31.22 -22.47 -18.64
CA LEU A 181 30.64 -21.17 -19.01
C LEU A 181 30.09 -21.17 -20.43
N LYS A 182 30.66 -21.96 -21.34
CA LYS A 182 30.20 -22.02 -22.74
C LYS A 182 28.79 -22.58 -22.87
N GLU A 183 28.38 -23.42 -21.92
CA GLU A 183 27.05 -24.01 -21.90
C GLU A 183 26.03 -23.14 -21.14
N GLY A 184 26.49 -22.08 -20.46
CA GLY A 184 25.68 -21.23 -19.59
C GLY A 184 25.62 -21.72 -18.15
N VAL A 185 25.28 -20.81 -17.24
CA VAL A 185 25.22 -21.08 -15.80
C VAL A 185 23.90 -20.57 -15.24
N THR A 186 23.19 -21.40 -14.48
CA THR A 186 21.95 -20.99 -13.81
C THR A 186 22.29 -20.35 -12.48
N ILE A 187 21.89 -19.09 -12.30
CA ILE A 187 22.08 -18.32 -11.08
C ILE A 187 20.72 -18.07 -10.43
N SER A 188 20.62 -18.40 -9.15
CA SER A 188 19.47 -18.08 -8.30
C SER A 188 19.92 -17.22 -7.13
N TYR A 189 19.20 -16.14 -6.88
CA TYR A 189 19.39 -15.25 -5.74
C TYR A 189 18.10 -15.15 -4.93
N ALA A 190 18.11 -15.69 -3.71
CA ALA A 190 17.03 -15.68 -2.73
C ALA A 190 17.30 -14.69 -1.60
N GLY A 191 17.83 -13.50 -1.91
CA GLY A 191 18.15 -12.50 -0.90
C GLY A 191 17.23 -11.29 -0.85
N HIS A 192 16.20 -11.24 -1.69
CA HIS A 192 15.25 -10.12 -1.64
C HIS A 192 14.24 -10.29 -0.49
N ASN A 193 14.07 -9.24 0.30
CA ASN A 193 13.01 -9.11 1.28
C ASN A 193 11.86 -8.32 0.65
N LEU A 194 10.65 -8.87 0.72
CA LEU A 194 9.43 -8.22 0.31
C LEU A 194 8.90 -7.37 1.47
N TYR A 195 8.84 -6.07 1.25
CA TYR A 195 8.19 -5.13 2.15
C TYR A 195 6.93 -4.58 1.51
N GLY A 196 5.91 -4.38 2.35
CA GLY A 196 4.84 -3.44 2.05
C GLY A 196 5.06 -2.15 2.82
N TYR A 197 4.55 -1.05 2.26
CA TYR A 197 4.61 0.26 2.89
C TYR A 197 3.31 1.02 2.68
N ARG A 198 3.04 1.92 3.62
CA ARG A 198 1.88 2.80 3.60
C ARG A 198 2.29 4.16 4.17
N GLN A 199 1.96 5.22 3.45
CA GLN A 199 2.12 6.57 3.95
C GLN A 199 1.22 6.71 5.17
N HIS A 200 1.76 7.25 6.27
CA HIS A 200 0.93 7.65 7.39
C HIS A 200 -0.17 8.58 6.86
N ASP A 201 -1.36 8.56 7.45
CA ASP A 201 -2.45 9.51 7.13
C ASP A 201 -2.11 10.92 7.66
N SER A 202 -0.90 11.35 7.34
CA SER A 202 -0.47 12.72 7.37
C SER A 202 -1.34 13.43 6.35
N GLY A 203 -2.07 14.43 6.80
CA GLY A 203 -2.81 15.36 5.96
C GLY A 203 -1.92 16.15 4.98
N LEU A 204 -0.86 15.55 4.41
CA LEU A 204 0.01 16.09 3.37
C LEU A 204 -0.79 16.43 2.10
N MET A 205 -1.87 15.72 1.80
CA MET A 205 -2.82 16.19 0.78
C MET A 205 -3.50 17.49 1.22
N ALA A 206 -3.92 17.62 2.49
CA ALA A 206 -4.40 18.89 3.02
C ALA A 206 -3.31 19.99 2.98
N SER A 207 -2.04 19.65 3.24
CA SER A 207 -0.93 20.61 3.21
C SER A 207 -0.53 21.05 1.81
N ALA A 208 -0.74 20.22 0.77
CA ALA A 208 -0.52 20.60 -0.62
C ALA A 208 -1.68 21.46 -1.18
N TRP A 209 -2.91 21.27 -0.71
CA TRP A 209 -4.04 22.14 -1.07
C TRP A 209 -3.92 23.56 -0.51
N LEU A 210 -3.28 23.73 0.66
CA LEU A 210 -3.06 25.05 1.27
C LEU A 210 -2.30 26.05 0.37
N PRO A 211 -1.16 25.71 -0.26
CA PRO A 211 -0.49 26.63 -1.18
C PRO A 211 -1.29 26.87 -2.46
N PHE A 212 -1.95 25.85 -3.04
CA PHE A 212 -2.75 26.05 -4.26
C PHE A 212 -3.97 26.95 -4.03
N SER A 213 -4.71 26.73 -2.94
CA SER A 213 -5.84 27.57 -2.54
C SER A 213 -5.40 28.99 -2.19
N GLY A 214 -4.29 29.15 -1.47
CA GLY A 214 -3.70 30.47 -1.18
C GLY A 214 -3.34 31.25 -2.45
N ILE A 215 -2.73 30.58 -3.43
CA ILE A 215 -2.38 31.20 -4.73
C ILE A 215 -3.65 31.55 -5.51
N ALA A 216 -4.65 30.67 -5.55
CA ALA A 216 -5.92 30.95 -6.22
C ALA A 216 -6.61 32.19 -5.62
N VAL A 217 -6.62 32.32 -4.29
CA VAL A 217 -7.12 33.52 -3.59
C VAL A 217 -6.34 34.76 -3.99
N LEU A 218 -5.01 34.69 -4.04
CA LEU A 218 -4.18 35.82 -4.50
C LEU A 218 -4.47 36.22 -5.95
N ILE A 219 -4.70 35.25 -6.85
CA ILE A 219 -5.08 35.51 -8.24
C ILE A 219 -6.44 36.24 -8.29
N VAL A 220 -7.44 35.76 -7.54
CA VAL A 220 -8.76 36.40 -7.51
C VAL A 220 -8.67 37.82 -6.93
N LEU A 221 -7.90 38.02 -5.84
CA LEU A 221 -7.66 39.35 -5.27
C LEU A 221 -6.98 40.29 -6.27
N PHE A 222 -6.00 39.79 -7.03
CA PHE A 222 -5.35 40.55 -8.09
C PHE A 222 -6.35 40.94 -9.19
N LEU A 223 -7.21 40.01 -9.62
CA LEU A 223 -8.27 40.29 -10.61
C LEU A 223 -9.27 41.34 -10.09
N LEU A 224 -9.66 41.27 -8.81
CA LEU A 224 -10.52 42.26 -8.17
C LEU A 224 -9.84 43.63 -8.09
N TYR A 225 -8.56 43.68 -7.73
CA TYR A 225 -7.78 44.92 -7.68
C TYR A 225 -7.68 45.63 -9.04
N ARG A 226 -7.68 44.87 -10.14
CA ARG A 226 -7.70 45.42 -11.51
C ARG A 226 -9.05 45.98 -11.93
N ARG A 227 -10.14 45.52 -11.33
CA ARG A 227 -11.51 46.00 -11.59
C ARG A 227 -11.89 47.23 -10.75
N ARG A 228 -10.89 47.95 -10.19
CA ARG A 228 -11.16 49.19 -9.45
C ARG A 228 -11.73 50.26 -10.36
N GLU A 229 -12.72 50.96 -9.85
CA GLU A 229 -13.40 52.06 -10.55
C GLU A 229 -12.76 53.40 -10.18
N GLU A 230 -12.27 53.52 -8.94
CA GLU A 230 -11.68 54.75 -8.40
C GLU A 230 -10.30 54.48 -7.78
N GLU A 231 -9.42 55.49 -7.82
CA GLU A 231 -8.13 55.40 -7.14
C GLU A 231 -8.32 55.51 -5.63
N GLU A 232 -7.90 54.46 -4.91
CA GLU A 232 -8.00 54.39 -3.47
C GLU A 232 -6.66 53.93 -2.89
N ARG A 233 -6.11 54.75 -2.00
CA ARG A 233 -4.84 54.45 -1.33
C ARG A 233 -5.01 53.22 -0.44
N GLY A 234 -4.15 52.22 -0.63
CA GLY A 234 -4.19 50.99 0.17
C GLY A 234 -5.29 49.99 -0.23
N LEU A 235 -5.93 50.14 -1.40
CA LEU A 235 -7.01 49.25 -1.84
C LEU A 235 -6.65 47.75 -1.76
N GLY A 236 -5.40 47.36 -2.02
CA GLY A 236 -4.96 45.97 -1.90
C GLY A 236 -5.12 45.42 -0.47
N TRP A 237 -4.71 46.19 0.53
CA TRP A 237 -4.91 45.85 1.95
C TRP A 237 -6.38 45.86 2.33
N ASN A 238 -7.16 46.77 1.76
CA ASN A 238 -8.61 46.78 1.96
C ASN A 238 -9.23 45.48 1.43
N LEU A 239 -8.91 45.06 0.19
CA LEU A 239 -9.43 43.80 -0.38
C LEU A 239 -9.02 42.57 0.45
N ALA A 240 -7.78 42.50 0.92
CA ALA A 240 -7.33 41.44 1.83
C ALA A 240 -8.12 41.48 3.14
N GLY A 241 -8.30 42.66 3.73
CA GLY A 241 -9.10 42.87 4.95
C GLY A 241 -10.56 42.47 4.78
N TYR A 242 -11.21 42.83 3.66
CA TYR A 242 -12.59 42.42 3.35
C TYR A 242 -12.70 40.90 3.17
N THR A 243 -11.69 40.26 2.59
CA THR A 243 -11.66 38.79 2.44
C THR A 243 -11.50 38.09 3.78
N LEU A 244 -10.56 38.57 4.63
CA LEU A 244 -10.39 38.08 6.00
C LEU A 244 -11.66 38.28 6.83
N LEU A 245 -12.31 39.43 6.67
CA LEU A 245 -13.58 39.73 7.33
C LEU A 245 -14.68 38.77 6.85
N GLY A 246 -14.73 38.44 5.56
CA GLY A 246 -15.69 37.48 5.02
C GLY A 246 -15.48 36.05 5.52
N CYS A 247 -14.23 35.62 5.73
CA CYS A 247 -13.92 34.27 6.23
C CYS A 247 -13.87 34.17 7.76
N PHE A 248 -13.96 35.29 8.48
CA PHE A 248 -13.88 35.31 9.94
C PHE A 248 -15.11 34.65 10.56
N THR A 249 -14.85 33.70 11.45
CA THR A 249 -15.88 32.90 12.12
C THR A 249 -15.85 33.10 13.61
N PHE A 250 -17.01 32.90 14.22
CA PHE A 250 -17.16 32.82 15.66
C PHE A 250 -17.83 31.49 16.00
N SER A 251 -17.27 30.76 16.96
CA SER A 251 -17.78 29.44 17.35
C SER A 251 -18.52 29.55 18.66
N ILE A 252 -19.78 29.10 18.67
CA ILE A 252 -20.59 28.95 19.89
C ILE A 252 -20.98 27.47 19.96
N ASN A 253 -20.44 26.76 20.94
CA ASN A 253 -20.53 25.30 21.01
C ASN A 253 -20.01 24.64 19.71
N THR A 254 -20.83 23.83 19.05
CA THR A 254 -20.53 23.17 17.77
C THR A 254 -20.90 23.99 16.53
N ILE A 255 -21.60 25.12 16.69
CA ILE A 255 -22.07 25.93 15.56
C ILE A 255 -21.04 27.03 15.25
N LYS A 256 -20.51 27.00 14.03
CA LYS A 256 -19.66 28.06 13.48
C LYS A 256 -20.56 29.08 12.77
N LEU A 257 -20.43 30.36 13.14
CA LEU A 257 -21.19 31.46 12.54
C LEU A 257 -20.25 32.40 11.77
N PRO A 258 -20.64 32.90 10.58
CA PRO A 258 -19.84 33.81 9.76
C PRO A 258 -19.92 35.26 10.29
N LEU A 259 -19.49 35.46 11.54
CA LEU A 259 -19.64 36.73 12.25
C LEU A 259 -18.99 37.89 11.50
N GLY A 260 -17.82 37.68 10.89
CA GLY A 260 -17.16 38.75 10.16
C GLY A 260 -17.95 39.20 8.93
N PHE A 261 -18.62 38.28 8.24
CA PHE A 261 -19.51 38.65 7.14
C PHE A 261 -20.75 39.42 7.63
N LEU A 262 -21.28 39.11 8.83
CA LEU A 262 -22.34 39.91 9.45
C LEU A 262 -21.86 41.33 9.78
N VAL A 263 -20.66 41.47 10.33
CA VAL A 263 -20.02 42.77 10.58
C VAL A 263 -19.84 43.55 9.27
N TYR A 264 -19.43 42.87 8.19
CA TYR A 264 -19.38 43.46 6.86
C TYR A 264 -20.75 44.03 6.43
N LEU A 265 -21.82 43.25 6.58
CA LEU A 265 -23.17 43.66 6.18
C LEU A 265 -23.68 44.87 6.97
N LEU A 266 -23.39 44.92 8.28
CA LEU A 266 -23.86 45.97 9.18
C LEU A 266 -23.07 47.28 9.02
N PHE A 267 -21.74 47.20 8.94
CA PHE A 267 -20.88 48.38 9.05
C PHE A 267 -20.22 48.79 7.73
N PHE A 268 -19.96 47.85 6.82
CA PHE A 268 -19.08 48.09 5.66
C PHE A 268 -19.76 47.92 4.29
N ARG A 269 -21.04 47.55 4.23
CA ARG A 269 -21.80 47.35 2.98
C ARG A 269 -21.79 48.56 2.04
N LYS A 270 -21.77 49.78 2.59
CA LYS A 270 -21.83 51.05 1.83
C LYS A 270 -20.47 51.75 1.71
N SER A 271 -19.35 51.04 1.85
CA SER A 271 -18.02 51.67 1.79
C SER A 271 -17.73 52.22 0.38
N VAL A 272 -17.78 53.53 0.22
CA VAL A 272 -17.27 54.26 -0.97
C VAL A 272 -15.86 54.75 -0.62
N PRO A 273 -14.87 54.70 -1.52
CA PRO A 273 -14.92 54.30 -2.93
C PRO A 273 -14.83 52.78 -3.15
N ASN A 274 -15.03 52.32 -4.39
CA ASN A 274 -14.86 50.92 -4.82
C ASN A 274 -15.74 49.86 -4.11
N ALA A 275 -16.96 50.22 -3.71
CA ALA A 275 -17.88 49.35 -2.96
C ALA A 275 -18.10 47.97 -3.60
N ARG A 276 -18.17 47.91 -4.93
CA ARG A 276 -18.44 46.67 -5.69
C ARG A 276 -17.34 45.62 -5.53
N ILE A 277 -16.06 46.02 -5.65
CA ILE A 277 -14.94 45.07 -5.54
C ILE A 277 -14.68 44.68 -4.08
N LYS A 278 -14.90 45.58 -3.12
CA LYS A 278 -14.84 45.26 -1.68
C LYS A 278 -15.91 44.26 -1.27
N ARG A 279 -17.13 44.40 -1.80
CA ARG A 279 -18.19 43.41 -1.64
C ARG A 279 -17.79 42.04 -2.19
N ASN A 280 -17.22 42.00 -3.39
CA ASN A 280 -16.79 40.75 -3.99
C ASN A 280 -15.64 40.09 -3.20
N ALA A 281 -14.75 40.87 -2.58
CA ALA A 281 -13.74 40.35 -1.67
C ALA A 281 -14.36 39.76 -0.39
N ALA A 282 -15.35 40.43 0.21
CA ALA A 282 -16.10 39.87 1.34
C ALA A 282 -16.87 38.58 0.98
N LEU A 283 -17.45 38.52 -0.22
CA LEU A 283 -18.10 37.31 -0.75
C LEU A 283 -17.09 36.19 -1.02
N LEU A 284 -15.88 36.50 -1.49
CA LEU A 284 -14.79 35.52 -1.62
C LEU A 284 -14.46 34.90 -0.25
N GLY A 285 -14.29 35.74 0.78
CA GLY A 285 -14.09 35.28 2.16
C GLY A 285 -15.23 34.38 2.66
N LEU A 286 -16.48 34.77 2.43
CA LEU A 286 -17.64 33.96 2.77
C LEU A 286 -17.67 32.62 2.01
N THR A 287 -17.24 32.62 0.74
CA THR A 287 -17.16 31.40 -0.07
C THR A 287 -16.10 30.45 0.50
N ILE A 288 -14.92 30.97 0.87
CA ILE A 288 -13.86 30.19 1.54
C ILE A 288 -14.40 29.57 2.84
N TYR A 289 -15.14 30.35 3.64
CA TYR A 289 -15.81 29.85 4.84
C TYR A 289 -16.81 28.73 4.52
N ALA A 290 -17.72 28.94 3.57
CA ALA A 290 -18.73 27.97 3.20
C ALA A 290 -18.10 26.66 2.71
N THR A 291 -17.04 26.74 1.89
CA THR A 291 -16.28 25.56 1.46
C THR A 291 -15.61 24.86 2.64
N GLY A 292 -15.10 25.59 3.63
CA GLY A 292 -14.53 25.02 4.84
C GLY A 292 -15.57 24.34 5.75
N LEU A 293 -16.83 24.77 5.70
CA LEU A 293 -17.94 24.15 6.43
C LEU A 293 -18.42 22.86 5.76
N LEU A 294 -18.33 22.79 4.43
CA LEU A 294 -18.62 21.60 3.65
C LEU A 294 -17.45 20.60 3.65
N TRP A 295 -16.23 21.05 4.00
CA TRP A 295 -15.04 20.21 3.95
C TRP A 295 -15.16 18.93 4.80
N PRO A 296 -15.63 18.94 6.06
CA PRO A 296 -15.80 17.71 6.85
C PRO A 296 -16.73 16.70 6.16
N ALA A 297 -17.88 17.14 5.68
CA ALA A 297 -18.84 16.27 4.98
C ALA A 297 -18.24 15.70 3.67
N ILE A 298 -17.51 16.53 2.92
CA ILE A 298 -16.81 16.09 1.71
C ILE A 298 -15.65 15.14 2.07
N SER A 299 -14.89 15.41 3.14
CA SER A 299 -13.74 14.59 3.53
C SER A 299 -14.16 13.26 4.14
N GLU A 300 -15.28 13.22 4.87
CA GLU A 300 -15.87 11.98 5.34
C GLU A 300 -16.39 11.17 4.15
N GLU A 301 -17.15 11.78 3.22
CA GLU A 301 -17.67 11.07 2.05
C GLU A 301 -16.57 10.63 1.06
N VAL A 302 -15.45 11.35 0.99
CA VAL A 302 -14.28 11.02 0.14
C VAL A 302 -13.28 10.08 0.84
N GLY A 303 -13.21 10.14 2.17
CA GLY A 303 -12.33 9.32 3.01
C GLY A 303 -12.89 7.92 3.25
N TRP A 304 -14.21 7.79 3.40
CA TRP A 304 -14.92 6.53 3.63
C TRP A 304 -15.42 5.83 2.36
N ARG A 305 -15.30 6.46 1.18
CA ARG A 305 -15.68 5.80 -0.07
C ARG A 305 -14.76 4.61 -0.33
N GLU A 306 -15.29 3.42 -0.03
CA GLU A 306 -15.01 2.10 -0.59
C GLU A 306 -14.03 2.17 -1.76
N ARG A 307 -12.74 2.24 -1.44
CA ARG A 307 -11.73 1.92 -2.44
C ARG A 307 -11.52 0.45 -2.29
N ASP A 308 -12.12 -0.29 -3.22
CA ASP A 308 -11.63 -1.61 -3.58
C ASP A 308 -10.13 -1.46 -3.88
N VAL A 309 -9.29 -1.71 -2.87
CA VAL A 309 -7.85 -1.67 -3.06
C VAL A 309 -7.53 -2.95 -3.80
N ARG A 310 -7.29 -2.81 -5.10
CA ARG A 310 -6.76 -3.90 -5.92
C ARG A 310 -5.26 -3.93 -5.67
N MET A 311 -4.82 -4.92 -4.91
CA MET A 311 -3.39 -5.18 -4.75
C MET A 311 -2.91 -5.98 -5.96
N GLU A 312 -1.72 -5.65 -6.43
CA GLU A 312 -1.09 -6.31 -7.58
C GLU A 312 -0.90 -7.82 -7.35
N ALA A 313 -0.92 -8.58 -8.44
CA ALA A 313 -0.85 -10.04 -8.51
C ALA A 313 0.16 -10.67 -7.52
N ILE A 314 -0.27 -11.63 -6.70
CA ILE A 314 0.58 -12.46 -5.85
C ILE A 314 0.24 -13.95 -6.04
N PRO A 315 1.20 -14.77 -6.50
CA PRO A 315 1.05 -16.22 -6.43
C PRO A 315 1.00 -16.68 -4.98
N TYR A 316 0.01 -17.50 -4.62
CA TYR A 316 -0.08 -18.10 -3.29
C TYR A 316 1.17 -18.91 -2.97
N GLU A 317 1.73 -19.59 -3.95
CA GLU A 317 2.96 -20.40 -3.86
C GLU A 317 4.15 -19.56 -3.41
N ALA A 318 4.18 -18.29 -3.83
CA ALA A 318 5.24 -17.37 -3.50
C ALA A 318 5.13 -16.83 -2.07
N LEU A 319 3.94 -16.65 -1.51
CA LEU A 319 3.74 -15.94 -0.22
C LEU A 319 3.10 -16.78 0.90
N GLY A 320 2.34 -17.81 0.58
CA GLY A 320 1.45 -18.49 1.51
C GLY A 320 0.32 -17.59 2.00
N MET A 321 -0.52 -18.12 2.89
CA MET A 321 -1.63 -17.37 3.47
C MET A 321 -1.14 -16.30 4.44
N GLU A 322 -0.06 -16.58 5.19
CA GLU A 322 0.57 -15.57 6.05
C GLU A 322 1.07 -14.36 5.25
N GLY A 323 1.69 -14.58 4.08
CA GLY A 323 2.15 -13.48 3.25
C GLY A 323 1.00 -12.69 2.61
N ILE A 324 -0.13 -13.34 2.26
CA ILE A 324 -1.36 -12.64 1.85
C ILE A 324 -1.87 -11.76 3.00
N TRP A 325 -1.97 -12.29 4.21
CA TRP A 325 -2.38 -11.53 5.39
C TRP A 325 -1.46 -10.34 5.67
N ARG A 326 -0.14 -10.54 5.65
CA ARG A 326 0.84 -9.46 5.84
C ARG A 326 0.75 -8.40 4.74
N SER A 327 0.40 -8.78 3.51
CA SER A 327 0.15 -7.83 2.42
C SER A 327 -1.07 -6.96 2.72
N VAL A 328 -2.14 -7.54 3.26
CA VAL A 328 -3.33 -6.77 3.70
C VAL A 328 -2.96 -5.77 4.80
N LEU A 329 -2.21 -6.19 5.82
CA LEU A 329 -1.75 -5.29 6.88
C LEU A 329 -0.90 -4.13 6.34
N ALA A 330 -0.05 -4.43 5.35
CA ALA A 330 0.90 -3.44 4.85
C ALA A 330 0.27 -2.39 3.91
N GLU A 331 -0.84 -2.72 3.23
CA GLU A 331 -1.44 -1.85 2.20
C GLU A 331 -2.81 -1.25 2.58
N THR A 332 -3.44 -1.75 3.64
CA THR A 332 -4.79 -1.31 4.07
C THR A 332 -4.74 -0.60 5.40
N SER A 333 -5.89 -0.10 5.89
CA SER A 333 -6.03 0.52 7.22
C SER A 333 -6.11 -0.49 8.37
N VAL A 334 -6.16 -1.79 8.07
CA VAL A 334 -6.29 -2.87 9.07
C VAL A 334 -5.07 -2.89 9.98
N THR A 335 -5.31 -3.05 11.28
CA THR A 335 -4.28 -3.17 12.31
C THR A 335 -3.99 -4.63 12.65
N ASP A 336 -2.89 -4.85 13.37
CA ASP A 336 -2.54 -6.16 13.91
C ASP A 336 -3.53 -6.67 14.98
N GLN A 337 -4.39 -5.80 15.49
CA GLN A 337 -5.45 -6.13 16.45
C GLN A 337 -6.72 -6.67 15.78
N ALA A 338 -6.79 -6.66 14.45
CA ALA A 338 -7.94 -7.14 13.73
C ALA A 338 -8.19 -8.64 14.03
N LYS A 339 -9.47 -8.97 14.11
CA LYS A 339 -9.95 -10.32 14.40
C LYS A 339 -10.63 -10.91 13.19
N ILE A 340 -10.48 -12.22 13.00
CA ILE A 340 -11.14 -12.94 11.91
C ILE A 340 -12.60 -13.22 12.30
N SER A 341 -13.54 -12.90 11.40
CA SER A 341 -14.97 -13.18 11.58
C SER A 341 -15.51 -14.22 10.61
N SER A 342 -14.85 -14.39 9.46
CA SER A 342 -15.13 -15.52 8.56
C SER A 342 -13.91 -15.83 7.72
N PHE A 343 -13.79 -17.08 7.31
CA PHE A 343 -12.76 -17.54 6.39
C PHE A 343 -13.34 -18.62 5.48
N GLU A 344 -13.05 -18.52 4.19
CA GLU A 344 -13.39 -19.50 3.18
C GLU A 344 -12.21 -19.62 2.20
N LEU A 345 -11.83 -20.85 1.86
CA LEU A 345 -10.75 -21.14 0.92
C LEU A 345 -11.22 -22.24 -0.02
N VAL A 346 -10.97 -22.06 -1.31
CA VAL A 346 -11.22 -23.06 -2.35
C VAL A 346 -9.90 -23.37 -3.02
N ARG A 347 -9.61 -24.67 -3.15
CA ARG A 347 -8.39 -25.17 -3.78
C ARG A 347 -8.64 -26.38 -4.66
N THR A 348 -7.70 -26.66 -5.55
CA THR A 348 -7.63 -27.92 -6.28
C THR A 348 -7.26 -29.06 -5.32
N ARG A 349 -7.49 -30.29 -5.77
CA ARG A 349 -7.07 -31.49 -5.04
C ARG A 349 -5.54 -31.54 -4.88
N GLU A 350 -4.82 -31.06 -5.89
CA GLU A 350 -3.36 -30.94 -5.96
C GLU A 350 -2.82 -29.93 -4.95
N GLY A 351 -3.63 -28.94 -4.56
CA GLY A 351 -3.32 -27.98 -3.51
C GLY A 351 -3.29 -26.52 -3.97
N ASP A 352 -3.49 -26.27 -5.26
CA ASP A 352 -3.47 -24.91 -5.84
C ASP A 352 -4.66 -24.11 -5.31
N VAL A 353 -4.38 -22.93 -4.77
CA VAL A 353 -5.42 -22.06 -4.20
C VAL A 353 -6.12 -21.29 -5.31
N LEU A 354 -7.42 -21.55 -5.50
CA LEU A 354 -8.23 -20.90 -6.52
C LEU A 354 -8.87 -19.61 -6.00
N LYS A 355 -9.30 -19.62 -4.74
CA LYS A 355 -9.95 -18.47 -4.09
C LYS A 355 -9.72 -18.53 -2.59
N ALA A 356 -9.45 -17.39 -1.97
CA ALA A 356 -9.59 -17.23 -0.52
C ALA A 356 -10.44 -16.00 -0.22
N GLU A 357 -11.31 -16.08 0.77
CA GLU A 357 -12.12 -14.97 1.23
C GLU A 357 -12.11 -14.95 2.75
N PHE A 358 -11.78 -13.80 3.35
CA PHE A 358 -11.85 -13.65 4.79
C PHE A 358 -12.37 -12.29 5.19
N ARG A 359 -13.11 -12.27 6.29
CA ARG A 359 -13.64 -11.05 6.88
C ARG A 359 -12.95 -10.76 8.19
N LEU A 360 -12.73 -9.48 8.39
CA LEU A 360 -11.98 -8.93 9.49
C LEU A 360 -12.86 -7.92 10.23
N VAL A 361 -12.70 -7.87 11.54
CA VAL A 361 -13.25 -6.85 12.40
C VAL A 361 -12.09 -6.20 13.13
N ASP A 362 -11.93 -4.90 12.95
CA ASP A 362 -10.90 -4.10 13.63
C ASP A 362 -11.56 -3.07 14.55
N ARG A 363 -10.85 -2.58 15.55
CA ARG A 363 -11.33 -1.53 16.46
C ARG A 363 -10.44 -0.30 16.34
N VAL A 364 -10.92 0.73 15.66
CA VAL A 364 -10.18 1.97 15.37
C VAL A 364 -10.97 3.14 15.95
N ASN A 365 -10.35 3.93 16.83
CA ASN A 365 -10.99 5.08 17.50
C ASN A 365 -12.34 4.74 18.17
N ASP A 366 -12.40 3.57 18.84
CA ASP A 366 -13.61 3.02 19.47
C ASP A 366 -14.75 2.60 18.52
N GLU A 367 -14.57 2.71 17.20
CA GLU A 367 -15.48 2.18 16.21
C GLU A 367 -15.00 0.81 15.69
N PHE A 368 -15.94 -0.10 15.42
CA PHE A 368 -15.66 -1.38 14.78
C PHE A 368 -15.68 -1.21 13.26
N VAL A 369 -14.56 -1.47 12.59
CA VAL A 369 -14.43 -1.43 11.14
C VAL A 369 -14.51 -2.84 10.59
N PHE A 370 -15.48 -3.09 9.71
CA PHE A 370 -15.63 -4.37 9.03
C PHE A 370 -14.92 -4.33 7.69
N SER A 371 -14.12 -5.34 7.41
CA SER A 371 -13.39 -5.43 6.15
C SER A 371 -13.51 -6.83 5.56
N GLU A 372 -13.58 -6.89 4.24
CA GLU A 372 -13.55 -8.14 3.49
C GLU A 372 -12.33 -8.16 2.59
N VAL A 373 -11.65 -9.30 2.58
CA VAL A 373 -10.53 -9.58 1.71
C VAL A 373 -10.88 -10.76 0.84
N ALA A 374 -10.78 -10.58 -0.48
CA ALA A 374 -10.93 -11.66 -1.45
C ALA A 374 -9.65 -11.80 -2.26
N TYR A 375 -9.01 -12.97 -2.18
CA TYR A 375 -7.95 -13.43 -3.04
C TYR A 375 -8.54 -14.25 -4.19
N ASP A 376 -8.21 -13.85 -5.41
CA ASP A 376 -8.53 -14.56 -6.66
C ASP A 376 -7.23 -15.18 -7.19
N GLY A 377 -7.15 -16.51 -7.23
CA GLY A 377 -5.96 -17.24 -7.67
C GLY A 377 -5.71 -17.16 -9.17
N GLU A 378 -6.74 -17.04 -10.01
CA GLU A 378 -6.56 -16.90 -11.47
C GLU A 378 -6.04 -15.52 -11.85
N GLY A 379 -6.57 -14.49 -11.18
CA GLY A 379 -6.13 -13.11 -11.36
C GLY A 379 -4.93 -12.72 -10.49
N GLU A 380 -4.57 -13.58 -9.54
CA GLU A 380 -3.66 -13.37 -8.41
C GLU A 380 -3.96 -12.11 -7.57
N ARG A 381 -5.20 -11.61 -7.58
CA ARG A 381 -5.56 -10.29 -7.03
C ARG A 381 -6.08 -10.41 -5.62
N ILE A 382 -5.68 -9.44 -4.79
CA ILE A 382 -6.34 -9.21 -3.50
C ILE A 382 -7.26 -8.00 -3.67
N LYS A 383 -8.53 -8.20 -3.33
CA LYS A 383 -9.54 -7.16 -3.21
C LYS A 383 -9.82 -6.91 -1.73
N TYR A 384 -9.57 -5.70 -1.27
CA TYR A 384 -9.95 -5.25 0.07
C TYR A 384 -11.15 -4.29 -0.02
N SER A 385 -12.22 -4.59 0.70
CA SER A 385 -13.45 -3.79 0.74
C SER A 385 -13.85 -3.50 2.21
N PRO A 386 -13.67 -2.26 2.70
CA PRO A 386 -14.24 -1.86 4.00
C PRO A 386 -15.76 -1.75 3.86
N ARG A 387 -16.52 -2.43 4.71
CA ARG A 387 -17.98 -2.58 4.61
C ARG A 387 -18.77 -1.63 5.52
N GLY A 388 -18.09 -0.87 6.39
CA GLY A 388 -18.70 0.14 7.26
C GLY A 388 -18.11 0.16 8.67
N SER A 389 -18.54 1.12 9.48
CA SER A 389 -18.25 1.17 10.91
C SER A 389 -19.51 1.00 11.77
N SER A 390 -19.35 0.44 12.97
CA SER A 390 -20.41 0.33 13.98
C SER A 390 -19.86 0.60 15.37
N ASP A 391 -20.66 1.22 16.23
CA ASP A 391 -20.29 1.47 17.63
C ASP A 391 -20.35 0.19 18.49
N THR A 392 -20.98 -0.88 17.99
CA THR A 392 -21.24 -2.09 18.78
C THR A 392 -21.00 -3.37 18.01
N TRP A 393 -20.08 -4.19 18.51
CA TRP A 393 -19.95 -5.60 18.17
C TRP A 393 -19.74 -6.42 19.44
N LEU A 394 -20.82 -7.02 19.95
CA LEU A 394 -20.84 -7.70 21.25
C LEU A 394 -19.86 -8.88 21.32
N GLN A 395 -19.52 -9.47 20.19
CA GLN A 395 -18.70 -10.68 20.08
C GLN A 395 -17.21 -10.38 19.91
N TYR A 396 -16.79 -9.11 19.90
CA TYR A 396 -15.42 -8.73 19.52
C TYR A 396 -14.40 -9.38 20.44
N ASN A 397 -14.68 -9.40 21.75
CA ASN A 397 -13.75 -9.93 22.75
C ASN A 397 -13.56 -11.46 22.62
N GLU A 398 -14.50 -12.17 22.01
CA GLU A 398 -14.48 -13.63 21.86
C GLU A 398 -13.79 -14.09 20.56
N GLY A 399 -13.65 -13.20 19.58
CA GLY A 399 -13.04 -13.51 18.29
C GLY A 399 -11.52 -13.74 18.36
N MET A 400 -11.01 -14.53 17.42
CA MET A 400 -9.57 -14.80 17.26
C MET A 400 -8.86 -13.69 16.49
N TYR A 401 -7.69 -13.28 16.97
CA TYR A 401 -6.81 -12.38 16.22
C TYR A 401 -6.42 -12.98 14.87
N ALA A 402 -6.54 -12.18 13.80
CA ALA A 402 -6.21 -12.62 12.45
C ALA A 402 -4.75 -13.07 12.33
N ALA A 403 -3.81 -12.35 12.98
CA ALA A 403 -2.40 -12.75 13.00
C ALA A 403 -2.19 -14.16 13.56
N LEU A 404 -2.81 -14.48 14.70
CA LEU A 404 -2.75 -15.81 15.29
C LEU A 404 -3.43 -16.87 14.40
N PHE A 405 -4.56 -16.52 13.77
CA PHE A 405 -5.26 -17.42 12.87
C PHE A 405 -4.36 -17.82 11.69
N PHE A 406 -3.75 -16.86 11.00
CA PHE A 406 -2.93 -17.15 9.82
C PHE A 406 -1.60 -17.83 10.17
N GLU A 407 -1.01 -17.51 11.33
CA GLU A 407 0.12 -18.27 11.87
C GLU A 407 -0.25 -19.75 12.09
N ARG A 408 -1.42 -20.00 12.69
CA ARG A 408 -1.94 -21.37 12.91
C ARG A 408 -2.31 -22.06 11.61
N PHE A 409 -2.81 -21.33 10.62
CA PHE A 409 -3.16 -21.86 9.31
C PHE A 409 -1.98 -22.57 8.65
N GLU A 410 -0.81 -21.93 8.67
CA GLU A 410 0.44 -22.50 8.15
C GLU A 410 0.98 -23.61 9.05
N LYS A 411 1.10 -23.36 10.37
CA LYS A 411 1.67 -24.33 11.33
C LYS A 411 0.91 -25.65 11.38
N LEU A 412 -0.42 -25.60 11.31
CA LEU A 412 -1.30 -26.78 11.33
C LEU A 412 -1.50 -27.39 9.94
N ARG A 413 -0.81 -26.86 8.92
CA ARG A 413 -0.88 -27.29 7.52
C ARG A 413 -2.33 -27.44 7.06
N MET A 414 -3.15 -26.43 7.33
CA MET A 414 -4.59 -26.51 7.09
C MET A 414 -4.92 -26.80 5.62
N LEU A 415 -4.06 -26.35 4.70
CA LEU A 415 -4.19 -26.65 3.28
C LEU A 415 -4.20 -28.15 2.97
N ASP A 416 -3.56 -28.98 3.80
CA ASP A 416 -3.50 -30.42 3.61
C ASP A 416 -4.75 -31.17 4.09
N TRP A 417 -5.66 -30.50 4.81
CA TRP A 417 -6.88 -31.12 5.34
C TRP A 417 -7.80 -31.58 4.22
N ARG A 418 -8.48 -32.72 4.41
CA ARG A 418 -9.21 -33.42 3.35
C ARG A 418 -10.67 -33.68 3.75
N PRO A 419 -11.60 -33.57 2.79
CA PRO A 419 -12.96 -34.03 2.99
C PRO A 419 -13.00 -35.57 3.06
N SER A 420 -14.16 -36.13 3.35
CA SER A 420 -14.35 -37.59 3.35
C SER A 420 -14.52 -38.16 1.92
N GLY A 421 -14.70 -37.30 0.91
CA GLY A 421 -14.88 -37.66 -0.51
C GLY A 421 -13.62 -37.49 -1.37
N ASP A 422 -13.75 -37.79 -2.67
CA ASP A 422 -12.67 -37.73 -3.67
C ASP A 422 -12.82 -36.58 -4.69
N ASP A 423 -13.46 -35.51 -4.26
CA ASP A 423 -13.84 -34.39 -5.11
C ASP A 423 -12.63 -33.64 -5.67
N ALA A 424 -12.79 -33.09 -6.88
CA ALA A 424 -11.74 -32.36 -7.61
C ALA A 424 -11.36 -31.04 -6.92
N TYR A 425 -12.29 -30.46 -6.16
CA TYR A 425 -12.07 -29.23 -5.41
C TYR A 425 -12.37 -29.44 -3.93
N VAL A 426 -11.57 -28.78 -3.11
CA VAL A 426 -11.71 -28.81 -1.66
C VAL A 426 -11.99 -27.40 -1.18
N MET A 427 -13.06 -27.26 -0.39
CA MET A 427 -13.41 -26.03 0.30
C MET A 427 -13.11 -26.17 1.80
N LEU A 428 -12.48 -25.16 2.38
CA LEU A 428 -12.26 -25.03 3.81
C LEU A 428 -13.04 -23.80 4.28
N LYS A 429 -13.87 -23.96 5.31
CA LYS A 429 -14.67 -22.86 5.84
C LYS A 429 -14.64 -22.83 7.35
N LEU A 430 -14.36 -21.64 7.89
CA LEU A 430 -14.56 -21.33 9.31
C LEU A 430 -16.05 -21.11 9.54
N LEU A 431 -16.69 -21.96 10.36
CA LEU A 431 -18.14 -21.91 10.55
C LEU A 431 -18.60 -20.84 11.56
N ASP A 432 -17.80 -20.58 12.58
CA ASP A 432 -18.06 -19.59 13.62
C ASP A 432 -16.73 -18.90 13.97
N ASP A 433 -16.78 -17.61 14.28
CA ASP A 433 -15.61 -16.83 14.68
C ASP A 433 -15.25 -17.01 16.16
N ARG A 434 -15.98 -17.89 16.85
CA ARG A 434 -15.79 -18.22 18.26
C ARG A 434 -15.67 -19.72 18.49
N PRO A 435 -15.07 -20.12 19.63
CA PRO A 435 -15.06 -21.52 20.01
C PRO A 435 -16.49 -22.04 20.23
N VAL A 436 -16.86 -23.07 19.49
CA VAL A 436 -18.17 -23.73 19.60
C VAL A 436 -18.08 -24.94 20.52
N GLN A 437 -19.18 -25.24 21.22
CA GLN A 437 -19.33 -26.50 21.94
C GLN A 437 -19.84 -27.56 20.95
N TYR A 438 -18.93 -28.41 20.47
CA TYR A 438 -19.23 -29.43 19.48
C TYR A 438 -19.70 -30.72 20.16
N ALA A 439 -20.88 -31.22 19.77
CA ALA A 439 -21.53 -32.39 20.37
C ALA A 439 -22.12 -33.39 19.36
N ILE A 440 -21.76 -33.29 18.07
CA ILE A 440 -22.33 -34.14 17.01
C ILE A 440 -21.66 -35.52 17.02
N LYS A 441 -22.41 -36.57 17.39
CA LYS A 441 -21.89 -37.94 17.54
C LYS A 441 -21.60 -38.62 16.20
N ASP A 442 -22.46 -38.50 15.20
CA ASP A 442 -22.32 -39.35 14.00
C ASP A 442 -21.50 -38.70 12.86
N ALA A 443 -20.88 -37.56 13.11
CA ALA A 443 -20.01 -36.87 12.15
C ALA A 443 -18.56 -37.34 12.24
N VAL A 444 -17.88 -37.36 11.07
CA VAL A 444 -16.43 -37.54 10.97
C VAL A 444 -15.76 -36.25 11.44
N LYS A 445 -15.01 -36.36 12.54
CA LYS A 445 -14.48 -35.21 13.27
C LYS A 445 -13.07 -35.46 13.77
N PHE A 446 -12.25 -34.43 13.65
CA PHE A 446 -10.86 -34.46 14.09
C PHE A 446 -10.57 -33.25 14.98
N LYS A 447 -9.68 -33.45 15.95
CA LYS A 447 -8.98 -32.35 16.61
C LYS A 447 -7.61 -32.17 15.93
N VAL A 448 -7.17 -30.94 15.81
CA VAL A 448 -5.87 -30.60 15.20
C VAL A 448 -5.04 -29.78 16.17
N ASP A 449 -3.82 -30.22 16.37
CA ASP A 449 -2.79 -29.57 17.17
C ASP A 449 -1.42 -29.70 16.50
N GLU A 450 -0.37 -29.20 17.15
CA GLU A 450 1.00 -29.27 16.61
C GLU A 450 1.55 -30.70 16.49
N ALA A 451 0.94 -31.67 17.20
CA ALA A 451 1.31 -33.08 17.07
C ALA A 451 0.61 -33.76 15.89
N GLY A 452 -0.40 -33.13 15.30
CA GLY A 452 -1.06 -33.58 14.07
C GLY A 452 -2.59 -33.60 14.17
N ILE A 453 -3.20 -34.46 13.35
CA ILE A 453 -4.65 -34.62 13.21
C ILE A 453 -5.06 -35.90 13.95
N HIS A 454 -5.98 -35.77 14.92
CA HIS A 454 -6.41 -36.89 15.75
C HIS A 454 -7.94 -37.05 15.69
N PRO A 455 -8.48 -38.27 15.53
CA PRO A 455 -9.92 -38.48 15.54
C PRO A 455 -10.50 -38.16 16.92
N VAL A 456 -11.71 -37.57 16.95
CA VAL A 456 -12.47 -37.36 18.18
C VAL A 456 -13.58 -38.40 18.27
N ALA A 457 -13.56 -39.21 19.33
CA ALA A 457 -14.56 -40.25 19.56
C ALA A 457 -15.83 -39.69 20.23
N ASN A 458 -16.94 -40.43 20.15
CA ASN A 458 -18.25 -39.98 20.63
C ASN A 458 -18.36 -39.86 22.16
N ASP A 459 -17.52 -40.59 22.87
CA ASP A 459 -17.38 -40.56 24.33
C ASP A 459 -16.51 -39.38 24.83
N GLN A 460 -15.77 -38.72 23.92
CA GLN A 460 -15.00 -37.51 24.22
C GLN A 460 -15.84 -36.23 24.09
N LEU A 461 -17.08 -36.33 23.62
CA LEU A 461 -17.98 -35.19 23.43
C LEU A 461 -18.72 -34.81 24.73
N PRO A 462 -19.04 -33.51 24.93
CA PRO A 462 -18.75 -32.39 24.05
C PRO A 462 -17.30 -31.89 24.16
N VAL A 463 -16.77 -31.33 23.07
CA VAL A 463 -15.47 -30.64 23.06
C VAL A 463 -15.67 -29.18 22.66
N GLN A 464 -14.84 -28.27 23.17
CA GLN A 464 -14.88 -26.86 22.80
C GLN A 464 -13.68 -26.50 21.92
N GLY A 465 -13.91 -25.82 20.79
CA GLY A 465 -12.84 -25.39 19.91
C GLY A 465 -13.35 -24.58 18.72
N MET A 466 -12.43 -24.04 17.92
CA MET A 466 -12.76 -23.35 16.68
C MET A 466 -13.09 -24.39 15.61
N LEU A 467 -14.24 -24.26 14.96
CA LEU A 467 -14.75 -25.26 14.03
C LEU A 467 -14.53 -24.86 12.58
N PHE A 468 -13.77 -25.70 11.89
CA PHE A 468 -13.68 -25.72 10.44
C PHE A 468 -14.47 -26.89 9.87
N THR A 469 -15.08 -26.66 8.73
CA THR A 469 -15.59 -27.75 7.90
C THR A 469 -14.84 -27.77 6.58
N VAL A 470 -14.41 -28.97 6.20
CA VAL A 470 -13.72 -29.25 4.94
C VAL A 470 -14.63 -30.11 4.09
N GLY A 471 -15.10 -29.57 2.97
CA GLY A 471 -16.04 -30.22 2.06
C GLY A 471 -15.45 -30.39 0.66
N GLY A 472 -15.94 -31.41 -0.04
CA GLY A 472 -15.75 -31.52 -1.48
C GLY A 472 -16.75 -30.64 -2.21
N ALA A 473 -16.29 -29.92 -3.24
CA ALA A 473 -17.16 -29.12 -4.11
C ALA A 473 -17.12 -29.70 -5.54
N PRO A 474 -18.27 -30.02 -6.16
CA PRO A 474 -18.31 -30.45 -7.54
C PRO A 474 -18.03 -29.28 -8.49
N VAL A 475 -17.42 -29.59 -9.64
CA VAL A 475 -16.92 -28.62 -10.64
C VAL A 475 -17.97 -27.60 -11.10
N GLN A 476 -19.25 -27.97 -11.06
CA GLN A 476 -20.34 -27.20 -11.65
C GLN A 476 -20.97 -26.20 -10.69
N ASP A 477 -20.78 -26.38 -9.37
CA ASP A 477 -21.30 -25.47 -8.35
C ASP A 477 -20.39 -25.49 -7.10
N PRO A 478 -19.43 -24.55 -6.99
CA PRO A 478 -18.56 -24.41 -5.84
C PRO A 478 -19.31 -24.19 -4.52
N SER A 479 -20.61 -23.83 -4.57
CA SER A 479 -21.43 -23.58 -3.39
C SER A 479 -22.13 -24.84 -2.85
N SER A 480 -22.09 -25.96 -3.57
CA SER A 480 -22.69 -27.23 -3.15
C SER A 480 -21.69 -28.12 -2.41
N TRP A 481 -22.10 -28.64 -1.24
CA TRP A 481 -21.22 -29.39 -0.33
C TRP A 481 -21.55 -30.88 -0.39
N ALA A 482 -20.55 -31.70 -0.72
CA ALA A 482 -20.63 -33.15 -0.58
C ALA A 482 -19.50 -33.65 0.33
N GLY A 483 -19.81 -34.67 1.15
CA GLY A 483 -18.83 -35.39 1.97
C GLY A 483 -17.94 -34.48 2.83
N TRP A 484 -18.50 -33.86 3.87
CA TRP A 484 -17.72 -32.97 4.73
C TRP A 484 -17.07 -33.69 5.90
N THR A 485 -15.97 -33.09 6.37
CA THR A 485 -15.23 -33.49 7.56
C THR A 485 -15.06 -32.28 8.46
N ASP A 486 -15.34 -32.44 9.76
CA ASP A 486 -15.19 -31.37 10.73
C ASP A 486 -13.82 -31.42 11.41
N TYR A 487 -13.16 -30.27 11.49
CA TYR A 487 -11.87 -30.09 12.13
C TYR A 487 -11.99 -29.05 13.24
N LEU A 488 -11.58 -29.43 14.45
CA LEU A 488 -11.50 -28.54 15.60
C LEU A 488 -10.06 -28.23 15.94
N PHE A 489 -9.71 -26.95 16.11
CA PHE A 489 -8.40 -26.54 16.61
C PHE A 489 -8.54 -25.59 17.79
N ASN A 490 -7.46 -25.44 18.57
CA ASN A 490 -7.47 -24.81 19.89
C ASN A 490 -8.50 -25.46 20.83
N VAL A 491 -8.51 -26.81 20.86
CA VAL A 491 -9.47 -27.57 21.65
C VAL A 491 -9.14 -27.46 23.15
N SER A 492 -10.13 -27.09 23.95
CA SER A 492 -10.10 -27.19 25.41
C SER A 492 -11.10 -28.26 25.87
N ASN A 493 -10.68 -29.06 26.85
CA ASN A 493 -11.54 -30.05 27.51
C ASN A 493 -12.31 -29.44 28.69
#